data_AF-A0A2V9WRT2-F1
#
_entry.id   AF-A0A2V9WRT2-F1
#
_cell.length_a   1.000
_cell.length_b   1.000
_cell.length_c   1.000
_cell.angle_alpha   90.00
_cell.angle_beta   90.00
_cell.angle_gamma   90.00
#
_symmetry.space_group_name_H-M   'P 1'
#
loop_
_entity.id
_entity.type
_entity.pdbx_description
1 polymer ?
#
loop_
_entity_poly.entity_id
_entity_poly.type
_entity_poly.pdbx_seq_one_letter_code
_entity_poly.pdbx_strand_id
1 'polypeptide(L)'
;NVQHFHEKLQAEHGVELSYTWVKQALQGAGLVARGRKRGAHRKRRERRPLPGMLLHIDGSRHQWFQDERWYDLIVILDDATSEIYYAQLVEEESTATVMAGLREVIERKGVFCALYSDRGSHFWLTPKVGGKVDYHRRTQVGRALQELGVQMIPAYSPQARGRSERNFGTWQGRLPQELRLRRLGSLEAANRFLREDYIAQFNRRFQVPSRQRGHAFVPCRSRDLERIFSLQFERSVNRDNTVSFQNLSLQIERVRWRATLAGCQVVVHQHLDGTLSLTHGPHCLGRYDGGEHPCRPKLLQR
;
A
#
# COMPACT_ATOMS: atom_id res chain seq x y z
N ASN A 1 8.99 -2.47 -23.79
CA ASN A 1 9.32 -3.84 -23.33
C ASN A 1 9.06 -4.83 -24.47
N VAL A 2 10.10 -5.40 -25.09
CA VAL A 2 9.95 -6.26 -26.29
C VAL A 2 9.21 -7.55 -26.01
N GLN A 3 9.43 -8.15 -24.83
CA GLN A 3 8.75 -9.40 -24.47
C GLN A 3 7.25 -9.17 -24.33
N HIS A 4 6.86 -8.07 -23.71
CA HIS A 4 5.46 -7.70 -23.61
C HIS A 4 4.81 -7.44 -24.98
N PHE A 5 5.52 -6.75 -25.87
CA PHE A 5 5.05 -6.53 -27.24
C PHE A 5 4.85 -7.85 -28.01
N HIS A 6 5.81 -8.78 -27.90
CA HIS A 6 5.71 -10.11 -28.51
C HIS A 6 4.50 -10.91 -27.98
N GLU A 7 4.27 -10.87 -26.66
CA GLU A 7 3.09 -11.50 -26.05
C GLU A 7 1.77 -10.94 -26.61
N LYS A 8 1.70 -9.63 -26.85
CA LYS A 8 0.54 -8.97 -27.44
C LYS A 8 0.33 -9.29 -28.91
N LEU A 9 1.42 -9.35 -29.68
CA LEU A 9 1.38 -9.82 -31.07
C LEU A 9 0.77 -11.22 -31.18
N GLN A 10 1.13 -12.13 -30.27
CA GLN A 10 0.57 -13.47 -30.28
C GLN A 10 -0.88 -13.49 -29.80
N ALA A 11 -1.18 -12.86 -28.65
CA ALA A 11 -2.49 -12.97 -28.01
C ALA A 11 -3.60 -12.16 -28.71
N GLU A 12 -3.28 -10.98 -29.27
CA GLU A 12 -4.27 -10.05 -29.84
C GLU A 12 -4.24 -10.03 -31.37
N HIS A 13 -3.12 -10.43 -31.99
CA HIS A 13 -2.94 -10.37 -33.45
C HIS A 13 -2.62 -11.72 -34.10
N GLY A 14 -2.54 -12.81 -33.34
CA GLY A 14 -2.30 -14.16 -33.88
C GLY A 14 -0.95 -14.34 -34.56
N VAL A 15 0.03 -13.47 -34.30
CA VAL A 15 1.34 -13.52 -34.94
C VAL A 15 2.24 -14.53 -34.22
N GLU A 16 2.59 -15.63 -34.91
CA GLU A 16 3.38 -16.74 -34.35
C GLU A 16 4.91 -16.62 -34.54
N LEU A 17 5.40 -15.42 -34.86
CA LEU A 17 6.83 -15.19 -35.01
C LEU A 17 7.58 -15.42 -33.69
N SER A 18 8.79 -15.98 -33.78
CA SER A 18 9.62 -16.19 -32.60
C SER A 18 10.01 -14.86 -31.94
N TYR A 19 10.16 -14.88 -30.61
CA TYR A 19 10.62 -13.71 -29.84
C TYR A 19 11.92 -13.12 -30.40
N THR A 20 12.87 -13.98 -30.78
CA THR A 20 14.17 -13.57 -31.32
C THR A 20 14.01 -12.80 -32.61
N TRP A 21 13.15 -13.27 -33.50
CA TRP A 21 12.87 -12.59 -34.77
C TRP A 21 12.27 -11.20 -34.52
N VAL A 22 11.21 -11.12 -33.70
CA VAL A 22 10.54 -9.84 -33.37
C VAL A 22 11.53 -8.85 -32.75
N LYS A 23 12.38 -9.32 -31.84
CA LYS A 23 13.41 -8.50 -31.21
C LYS A 23 14.41 -7.96 -32.24
N GLN A 24 14.91 -8.81 -33.15
CA GLN A 24 15.86 -8.39 -34.18
C GLN A 24 15.24 -7.39 -35.14
N ALA A 25 13.99 -7.61 -35.57
CA ALA A 25 13.26 -6.70 -36.43
C ALA A 25 13.09 -5.31 -35.79
N LEU A 26 12.65 -5.24 -34.54
CA LEU A 26 12.50 -3.97 -33.80
C LEU A 26 13.84 -3.25 -33.58
N GLN A 27 14.92 -4.00 -33.35
CA GLN A 27 16.27 -3.42 -33.23
C GLN A 27 16.81 -2.93 -34.56
N GLY A 28 16.59 -3.66 -35.66
CA GLY A 28 16.98 -3.28 -37.01
C GLY A 28 16.24 -2.03 -37.50
N ALA A 29 14.98 -1.87 -37.10
CA ALA A 29 14.17 -0.68 -37.38
C ALA A 29 14.46 0.52 -36.45
N GLY A 30 15.39 0.39 -35.50
CA GLY A 30 15.72 1.47 -34.56
C GLY A 30 14.66 1.75 -33.48
N LEU A 31 13.59 0.94 -33.40
CA LEU A 31 12.52 1.10 -32.42
C LEU A 31 12.89 0.64 -31.01
N VAL A 32 13.94 -0.18 -30.89
CA VAL A 32 14.43 -0.70 -29.61
C VAL A 32 15.96 -0.64 -29.56
N ALA A 33 16.50 0.00 -28.53
CA ALA A 33 17.93 0.04 -28.28
C ALA A 33 18.50 -1.36 -27.92
N ARG A 34 19.75 -1.62 -28.29
CA ARG A 34 20.49 -2.80 -27.82
C ARG A 34 20.82 -2.64 -26.33
N GLY A 35 20.47 -3.66 -25.53
CA GLY A 35 20.64 -3.60 -24.07
C GLY A 35 22.11 -3.56 -23.63
N ARG A 36 22.39 -2.89 -22.49
CA ARG A 36 23.72 -2.86 -21.86
C ARG A 36 24.11 -4.24 -21.30
N LYS A 37 25.43 -4.50 -21.19
CA LYS A 37 25.98 -5.71 -20.55
C LYS A 37 25.44 -5.87 -19.12
N ARG A 38 25.19 -7.12 -18.71
CA ARG A 38 24.76 -7.46 -17.35
C ARG A 38 25.82 -6.99 -16.35
N GLY A 39 25.40 -6.25 -15.32
CA GLY A 39 26.26 -5.81 -14.23
C GLY A 39 26.74 -6.96 -13.35
N ALA A 40 27.46 -6.62 -12.28
CA ALA A 40 28.10 -7.57 -11.37
C ALA A 40 27.16 -8.67 -10.87
N HIS A 41 27.72 -9.87 -10.66
CA HIS A 41 27.02 -11.02 -10.10
C HIS A 41 26.50 -10.69 -8.68
N ARG A 42 25.18 -10.81 -8.47
CA ARG A 42 24.52 -10.54 -7.19
C ARG A 42 23.71 -11.76 -6.77
N LYS A 43 23.87 -12.20 -5.51
CA LYS A 43 23.16 -13.37 -4.95
C LYS A 43 21.76 -12.97 -4.47
N ARG A 44 20.75 -13.77 -4.81
CA ARG A 44 19.35 -13.52 -4.42
C ARG A 44 19.16 -13.89 -2.95
N ARG A 45 18.40 -13.08 -2.21
CA ARG A 45 17.80 -13.52 -0.95
C ARG A 45 16.81 -14.64 -1.24
N GLU A 46 16.86 -15.71 -0.44
CA GLU A 46 15.87 -16.77 -0.51
C GLU A 46 14.47 -16.26 -0.14
N ARG A 47 13.47 -16.86 -0.78
CA ARG A 47 12.05 -16.59 -0.50
C ARG A 47 11.68 -17.19 0.86
N ARG A 48 10.73 -16.58 1.56
CA ARG A 48 10.05 -17.24 2.66
C ARG A 48 9.34 -18.51 2.15
N PRO A 49 9.25 -19.56 2.97
CA PRO A 49 8.70 -20.84 2.52
C PRO A 49 7.19 -20.81 2.26
N LEU A 50 6.46 -19.96 2.98
CA LEU A 50 5.00 -19.88 2.94
C LEU A 50 4.53 -18.46 2.60
N PRO A 51 3.41 -18.33 1.85
CA PRO A 51 2.70 -17.07 1.67
C PRO A 51 2.30 -16.44 3.01
N GLY A 52 2.29 -15.11 3.10
CA GLY A 52 1.90 -14.38 4.31
C GLY A 52 2.98 -14.31 5.40
N MET A 53 4.14 -14.95 5.22
CA MET A 53 5.27 -14.80 6.15
C MET A 53 5.99 -13.46 5.99
N LEU A 54 6.01 -12.91 4.78
CA LEU A 54 6.63 -11.64 4.48
C LEU A 54 5.97 -11.02 3.25
N LEU A 55 5.37 -9.85 3.44
CA LEU A 55 4.92 -9.02 2.33
C LEU A 55 5.95 -7.93 2.06
N HIS A 56 6.06 -7.53 0.80
CA HIS A 56 6.82 -6.37 0.38
C HIS A 56 5.84 -5.28 -0.02
N ILE A 57 6.01 -4.09 0.51
CA ILE A 57 5.39 -2.87 0.00
C ILE A 57 6.48 -2.00 -0.61
N ASP A 58 6.19 -1.48 -1.78
CA ASP A 58 7.13 -0.61 -2.48
C ASP A 58 6.34 0.35 -3.38
N GLY A 59 6.96 1.49 -3.71
CA GLY A 59 6.38 2.58 -4.47
C GLY A 59 7.24 2.91 -5.69
N SER A 60 6.61 3.29 -6.81
CA SER A 60 7.30 3.69 -8.03
C SER A 60 6.67 4.90 -8.68
N ARG A 61 7.41 6.01 -8.67
CA ARG A 61 7.08 7.23 -9.41
C ARG A 61 7.38 7.10 -10.89
N HIS A 62 6.39 7.32 -11.76
CA HIS A 62 6.57 7.23 -13.21
C HIS A 62 5.49 8.00 -13.99
N GLN A 63 5.76 8.27 -15.28
CA GLN A 63 4.77 8.77 -16.24
C GLN A 63 3.91 7.61 -16.76
N TRP A 64 3.03 7.10 -15.89
CA TRP A 64 2.25 5.89 -16.16
C TRP A 64 1.31 6.00 -17.36
N PHE A 65 0.81 7.21 -17.65
CA PHE A 65 -0.04 7.48 -18.81
C PHE A 65 0.74 7.86 -20.08
N GLN A 66 2.08 7.84 -20.02
CA GLN A 66 2.97 8.25 -21.11
C GLN A 66 2.73 9.71 -21.58
N ASP A 67 2.35 10.58 -20.64
CA ASP A 67 2.22 12.01 -20.81
C ASP A 67 2.99 12.75 -19.70
N GLU A 68 2.81 14.06 -19.57
CA GLU A 68 3.54 14.88 -18.61
C GLU A 68 3.20 14.59 -17.13
N ARG A 69 2.13 13.82 -16.86
CA ARG A 69 1.67 13.56 -15.49
C ARG A 69 2.51 12.50 -14.83
N TRP A 70 2.89 12.75 -13.58
CA TRP A 70 3.61 11.81 -12.74
C TRP A 70 2.70 11.28 -11.64
N TYR A 71 2.70 9.97 -11.47
CA TYR A 71 1.95 9.29 -10.41
C TYR A 71 2.84 8.25 -9.73
N ASP A 72 2.48 7.92 -8.50
CA ASP A 72 3.11 6.84 -7.75
C ASP A 72 2.27 5.58 -7.84
N LEU A 73 2.89 4.47 -8.23
CA LEU A 73 2.27 3.15 -8.15
C LEU A 73 2.70 2.47 -6.85
N ILE A 74 1.76 2.25 -5.95
CA ILE A 74 1.96 1.47 -4.73
C ILE A 74 1.66 0.01 -5.05
N VAL A 75 2.59 -0.90 -4.71
CA VAL A 75 2.41 -2.34 -4.92
C VAL A 75 2.71 -3.09 -3.62
N ILE A 76 1.79 -3.99 -3.24
CA ILE A 76 2.00 -4.94 -2.14
C ILE A 76 2.02 -6.35 -2.73
N LEU A 77 3.10 -7.07 -2.45
CA LEU A 77 3.31 -8.42 -2.97
C LEU A 77 3.85 -9.39 -1.93
N ASP A 78 3.58 -10.67 -2.13
CA ASP A 78 4.07 -11.76 -1.30
C ASP A 78 5.49 -12.19 -1.67
N ASP A 79 6.38 -12.32 -0.68
CA ASP A 79 7.75 -12.75 -0.93
C ASP A 79 7.84 -14.22 -1.38
N ALA A 80 7.00 -15.11 -0.85
CA ALA A 80 7.06 -16.54 -1.15
C ALA A 80 6.65 -16.84 -2.59
N THR A 81 5.62 -16.16 -3.09
CA THR A 81 4.97 -16.46 -4.37
C THR A 81 5.15 -15.39 -5.44
N SER A 82 5.58 -14.18 -5.06
CA SER A 82 5.49 -12.99 -5.94
C SER A 82 4.06 -12.62 -6.35
N GLU A 83 3.04 -13.15 -5.68
CA GLU A 83 1.65 -12.71 -5.88
C GLU A 83 1.50 -11.25 -5.47
N ILE A 84 0.93 -10.45 -6.37
CA ILE A 84 0.49 -9.09 -6.10
C ILE A 84 -0.86 -9.16 -5.41
N TYR A 85 -0.93 -8.66 -4.18
CA TYR A 85 -2.19 -8.55 -3.43
C TYR A 85 -2.87 -7.21 -3.62
N TYR A 86 -2.09 -6.18 -3.94
CA TYR A 86 -2.60 -4.82 -4.14
C TYR A 86 -1.69 -4.05 -5.09
N ALA A 87 -2.32 -3.28 -5.98
CA ALA A 87 -1.64 -2.28 -6.79
C ALA A 87 -2.59 -1.10 -7.03
N GLN A 88 -2.11 0.13 -6.82
CA GLN A 88 -2.91 1.34 -7.03
C GLN A 88 -2.02 2.51 -7.44
N LEU A 89 -2.46 3.25 -8.47
CA LEU A 89 -1.94 4.55 -8.84
C LEU A 89 -2.53 5.63 -7.93
N VAL A 90 -1.67 6.49 -7.40
CA VAL A 90 -2.02 7.66 -6.58
C VAL A 90 -1.27 8.87 -7.08
N GLU A 91 -1.78 10.07 -6.79
CA GLU A 91 -1.08 11.33 -7.08
C GLU A 91 0.30 11.36 -6.42
N GLU A 92 0.34 11.04 -5.13
CA GLU A 92 1.55 10.93 -4.35
C GLU A 92 1.42 9.83 -3.29
N GLU A 93 2.47 9.04 -3.12
CA GLU A 93 2.57 8.11 -2.00
C GLU A 93 2.53 8.88 -0.67
N SER A 94 1.67 8.44 0.24
CA SER A 94 1.48 9.07 1.55
C SER A 94 1.15 8.02 2.60
N THR A 95 1.19 8.43 3.87
CA THR A 95 0.77 7.57 4.99
C THR A 95 -0.63 7.01 4.77
N ALA A 96 -1.56 7.83 4.28
CA ALA A 96 -2.95 7.44 4.06
C ALA A 96 -3.09 6.41 2.93
N THR A 97 -2.40 6.62 1.80
CA THR A 97 -2.47 5.70 0.65
C THR A 97 -1.81 4.35 0.96
N VAL A 98 -0.73 4.36 1.74
CA VAL A 98 -0.09 3.15 2.28
C VAL A 98 -1.01 2.41 3.25
N MET A 99 -1.63 3.12 4.20
CA MET A 99 -2.58 2.52 5.15
C MET A 99 -3.78 1.90 4.43
N ALA A 100 -4.33 2.57 3.42
CA ALA A 100 -5.43 2.05 2.61
C ALA A 100 -5.06 0.73 1.93
N GLY A 101 -3.88 0.67 1.29
CA GLY A 101 -3.40 -0.55 0.64
C GLY A 101 -3.17 -1.70 1.63
N LEU A 102 -2.55 -1.43 2.78
CA LEU A 102 -2.31 -2.45 3.82
C LEU A 102 -3.62 -2.97 4.40
N ARG A 103 -4.57 -2.08 4.67
CA ARG A 103 -5.91 -2.42 5.15
C ARG A 103 -6.62 -3.34 4.16
N GLU A 104 -6.66 -2.98 2.87
CA GLU A 104 -7.33 -3.78 1.83
C GLU A 104 -6.72 -5.19 1.73
N VAL A 105 -5.39 -5.32 1.84
CA VAL A 105 -4.72 -6.63 1.85
C VAL A 105 -5.13 -7.45 3.07
N ILE A 106 -5.16 -6.83 4.26
CA ILE A 106 -5.51 -7.53 5.50
C ILE A 106 -6.99 -7.94 5.51
N GLU A 107 -7.89 -7.12 4.98
CA GLU A 107 -9.31 -7.46 4.84
C GLU A 107 -9.52 -8.66 3.91
N ARG A 108 -8.76 -8.74 2.81
CA ARG A 108 -8.90 -9.81 1.82
C ARG A 108 -8.17 -11.10 2.16
N LYS A 109 -6.96 -11.01 2.75
CA LYS A 109 -6.07 -12.16 2.96
C LYS A 109 -5.88 -12.53 4.43
N GLY A 110 -6.17 -11.61 5.35
CA GLY A 110 -5.88 -11.74 6.77
C GLY A 110 -4.58 -11.06 7.19
N VAL A 111 -4.28 -11.13 8.49
CA VAL A 111 -3.06 -10.58 9.10
C VAL A 111 -1.87 -11.46 8.74
N PHE A 112 -0.79 -10.84 8.27
CA PHE A 112 0.47 -11.48 7.87
C PHE A 112 1.58 -11.25 8.90
N CYS A 113 2.67 -12.02 8.83
CA CYS A 113 3.69 -11.99 9.88
C CYS A 113 4.58 -10.74 9.85
N ALA A 114 5.04 -10.33 8.68
CA ALA A 114 6.00 -9.23 8.55
C ALA A 114 5.82 -8.40 7.27
N LEU A 115 6.07 -7.10 7.37
CA LEU A 115 6.12 -6.15 6.27
C LEU A 115 7.56 -5.72 6.01
N TYR A 116 8.01 -5.93 4.78
CA TYR A 116 9.26 -5.39 4.26
C TYR A 116 8.97 -4.11 3.49
N SER A 117 9.51 -2.99 3.95
CA SER A 117 9.34 -1.68 3.33
C SER A 117 10.70 -1.01 3.13
N ASP A 118 10.73 0.05 2.35
CA ASP A 118 11.86 0.95 2.38
C ASP A 118 11.88 1.81 3.65
N ARG A 119 12.83 2.75 3.70
CA ARG A 119 13.01 3.69 4.81
C ARG A 119 12.29 5.01 4.59
N GLY A 120 11.23 5.02 3.78
CA GLY A 120 10.35 6.17 3.59
C GLY A 120 9.79 6.65 4.93
N SER A 121 9.56 7.96 5.03
CA SER A 121 9.11 8.64 6.25
C SER A 121 7.78 8.12 6.79
N HIS A 122 6.92 7.56 5.92
CA HIS A 122 5.65 6.94 6.30
C HIS A 122 5.86 5.64 7.09
N PHE A 123 6.93 4.91 6.82
CA PHE A 123 7.25 3.64 7.49
C PHE A 123 8.18 3.84 8.68
N TRP A 124 9.14 4.77 8.59
CA TRP A 124 10.18 4.95 9.59
C TRP A 124 10.47 6.40 9.87
N LEU A 125 10.59 6.74 11.15
CA LEU A 125 11.23 7.98 11.54
C LEU A 125 12.74 7.84 11.37
N THR A 126 13.32 8.72 10.56
CA THR A 126 14.76 8.78 10.33
C THR A 126 15.27 10.13 10.84
N PRO A 127 15.79 10.22 12.09
CA PRO A 127 16.14 11.50 12.72
C PRO A 127 17.24 12.30 12.00
N LYS A 128 18.09 11.61 11.24
CA LYS A 128 19.12 12.21 10.38
C LYS A 128 19.07 11.56 9.01
N VAL A 129 19.02 12.34 7.94
CA VAL A 129 19.00 11.84 6.55
C VAL A 129 20.12 10.81 6.34
N GLY A 130 19.76 9.60 5.90
CA GLY A 130 20.70 8.49 5.71
C GLY A 130 21.06 7.68 6.97
N GLY A 131 20.61 8.09 8.16
CA GLY A 131 20.87 7.43 9.44
C GLY A 131 20.08 6.13 9.69
N LYS A 132 20.28 5.52 10.87
CA LYS A 132 19.50 4.36 11.32
C LYS A 132 18.05 4.77 11.63
N VAL A 133 17.10 3.90 11.32
CA VAL A 133 15.70 4.09 11.69
C VAL A 133 15.54 4.02 13.20
N ASP A 134 14.65 4.86 13.73
CA ASP A 134 14.26 4.82 15.13
C ASP A 134 13.16 3.77 15.33
N TYR A 135 13.47 2.68 16.05
CA TYR A 135 12.51 1.63 16.38
C TYR A 135 11.62 1.98 17.58
N HIS A 136 11.98 3.01 18.36
CA HIS A 136 11.27 3.42 19.57
C HIS A 136 10.17 4.44 19.24
N ARG A 137 10.41 5.34 18.29
CA ARG A 137 9.42 6.32 17.81
C ARG A 137 8.72 5.82 16.55
N ARG A 138 7.51 5.31 16.73
CA ARG A 138 6.73 4.72 15.65
C ARG A 138 6.04 5.78 14.81
N THR A 139 5.99 5.54 13.50
CA THR A 139 5.11 6.27 12.59
C THR A 139 3.67 5.81 12.77
N GLN A 140 2.73 6.50 12.11
CA GLN A 140 1.33 6.10 12.09
C GLN A 140 1.17 4.68 11.51
N VAL A 141 1.89 4.34 10.43
CA VAL A 141 1.87 2.99 9.83
C VAL A 141 2.45 1.97 10.81
N GLY A 142 3.58 2.29 11.45
CA GLY A 142 4.20 1.38 12.41
C GLY A 142 3.35 1.11 13.64
N ARG A 143 2.60 2.12 14.11
CA ARG A 143 1.62 1.97 15.18
C ARG A 143 0.48 1.04 14.77
N ALA A 144 -0.12 1.26 13.59
CA ALA A 144 -1.19 0.41 13.07
C ALA A 144 -0.77 -1.07 12.92
N LEU A 145 0.42 -1.32 12.35
CA LEU A 145 0.93 -2.68 12.16
C LEU A 145 1.30 -3.36 13.48
N GLN A 146 1.81 -2.59 14.46
CA GLN A 146 2.09 -3.11 15.79
C GLN A 146 0.81 -3.57 16.50
N GLU A 147 -0.29 -2.81 16.40
CA GLU A 147 -1.59 -3.21 16.98
C GLU A 147 -2.08 -4.55 16.42
N LEU A 148 -1.69 -4.90 15.19
CA LEU A 148 -2.00 -6.16 14.53
C LEU A 148 -0.95 -7.26 14.75
N GLY A 149 0.13 -6.96 15.48
CA GLY A 149 1.24 -7.90 15.71
C GLY A 149 2.11 -8.16 14.47
N VAL A 150 2.06 -7.29 13.46
CA VAL A 150 2.86 -7.41 12.23
C VAL A 150 4.24 -6.79 12.46
N GLN A 151 5.30 -7.56 12.20
CA GLN A 151 6.68 -7.07 12.31
C GLN A 151 7.06 -6.20 11.10
N MET A 152 7.57 -4.99 11.33
CA MET A 152 8.16 -4.19 10.26
C MET A 152 9.65 -4.46 10.08
N ILE A 153 10.10 -4.56 8.84
CA ILE A 153 11.50 -4.82 8.47
C ILE A 153 11.96 -3.75 7.46
N PRO A 154 12.92 -2.88 7.82
CA PRO A 154 13.42 -1.84 6.91
C PRO A 154 14.44 -2.39 5.91
N ALA A 155 14.36 -1.90 4.67
CA ALA A 155 15.36 -2.15 3.65
C ALA A 155 16.60 -1.25 3.83
N TYR A 156 17.69 -1.80 4.35
CA TYR A 156 18.96 -1.06 4.51
C TYR A 156 19.85 -1.06 3.26
N SER A 157 19.54 -1.87 2.25
CA SER A 157 20.42 -2.03 1.10
C SER A 157 19.65 -2.25 -0.20
N PRO A 158 20.10 -1.68 -1.33
CA PRO A 158 19.55 -2.00 -2.66
C PRO A 158 19.59 -3.50 -2.96
N GLN A 159 20.60 -4.20 -2.43
CA GLN A 159 20.73 -5.66 -2.55
C GLN A 159 19.53 -6.39 -1.95
N ALA A 160 18.94 -5.87 -0.87
CA ALA A 160 17.76 -6.44 -0.24
C ALA A 160 16.44 -5.99 -0.92
N ARG A 161 16.49 -4.97 -1.79
CA ARG A 161 15.36 -4.45 -2.59
C ARG A 161 15.32 -5.00 -4.03
N GLY A 162 16.38 -5.70 -4.48
CA GLY A 162 16.53 -6.16 -5.87
C GLY A 162 15.45 -7.12 -6.42
N ARG A 163 14.46 -7.57 -5.63
CA ARG A 163 13.27 -8.27 -6.13
C ARG A 163 12.13 -7.30 -6.45
N SER A 164 11.85 -6.33 -5.58
CA SER A 164 10.83 -5.31 -5.84
C SER A 164 11.28 -4.36 -6.97
N GLU A 165 12.57 -4.00 -7.04
CA GLU A 165 13.12 -3.21 -8.15
C GLU A 165 12.90 -3.86 -9.53
N ARG A 166 13.09 -5.19 -9.63
CA ARG A 166 12.83 -5.92 -10.89
C ARG A 166 11.34 -6.06 -11.19
N ASN A 167 10.52 -6.20 -10.16
CA ASN A 167 9.07 -6.16 -10.31
C ASN A 167 8.66 -4.81 -10.92
N PHE A 168 9.20 -3.70 -10.41
CA PHE A 168 8.89 -2.38 -10.94
C PHE A 168 9.41 -2.11 -12.34
N GLY A 169 10.59 -2.60 -12.70
CA GLY A 169 11.03 -2.56 -14.10
C GLY A 169 10.05 -3.30 -15.04
N THR A 170 9.38 -4.33 -14.53
CA THR A 170 8.31 -5.04 -15.26
C THR A 170 7.04 -4.20 -15.34
N TRP A 171 6.60 -3.59 -14.24
CA TRP A 171 5.46 -2.68 -14.20
C TRP A 171 5.64 -1.48 -15.13
N GLN A 172 6.72 -0.71 -14.98
CA GLN A 172 7.04 0.45 -15.82
C GLN A 172 7.15 0.08 -17.30
N GLY A 173 7.63 -1.12 -17.62
CA GLY A 173 7.73 -1.59 -18.99
C GLY A 173 6.41 -2.06 -19.63
N ARG A 174 5.37 -2.35 -18.84
CA ARG A 174 4.13 -3.00 -19.30
C ARG A 174 2.88 -2.17 -19.05
N LEU A 175 2.66 -1.71 -17.82
CA LEU A 175 1.44 -1.00 -17.44
C LEU A 175 1.15 0.21 -18.33
N PRO A 176 2.13 1.09 -18.67
CA PRO A 176 1.86 2.20 -19.57
C PRO A 176 1.33 1.78 -20.95
N GLN A 177 1.82 0.64 -21.47
CA GLN A 177 1.34 0.10 -22.75
C GLN A 177 -0.09 -0.43 -22.62
N GLU A 178 -0.41 -1.08 -21.51
CA GLU A 178 -1.73 -1.66 -21.26
C GLU A 178 -2.81 -0.59 -21.05
N LEU A 179 -2.46 0.51 -20.37
CA LEU A 179 -3.31 1.69 -20.23
C LEU A 179 -3.54 2.35 -21.60
N ARG A 180 -2.49 2.51 -22.40
CA ARG A 180 -2.56 3.10 -23.75
C ARG A 180 -3.41 2.26 -24.70
N LEU A 181 -3.22 0.93 -24.74
CA LEU A 181 -4.00 0.02 -25.58
C LEU A 181 -5.50 0.11 -25.29
N ARG A 182 -5.87 0.30 -24.02
CA ARG A 182 -7.27 0.45 -23.57
C ARG A 182 -7.78 1.89 -23.56
N ARG A 183 -6.95 2.86 -23.97
CA ARG A 183 -7.27 4.30 -23.97
C ARG A 183 -7.74 4.81 -22.60
N LEU A 184 -7.13 4.29 -21.52
CA LEU A 184 -7.43 4.72 -20.15
C LEU A 184 -6.63 5.97 -19.80
N GLY A 185 -7.33 7.09 -19.58
CA GLY A 185 -6.70 8.40 -19.34
C GLY A 185 -6.86 8.97 -17.91
N SER A 186 -7.74 8.39 -17.08
CA SER A 186 -7.97 8.84 -15.70
C SER A 186 -7.43 7.86 -14.67
N LEU A 187 -7.11 8.37 -13.47
CA LEU A 187 -6.66 7.57 -12.34
C LEU A 187 -7.72 6.53 -11.93
N GLU A 188 -8.99 6.91 -11.89
CA GLU A 188 -10.09 6.04 -11.49
C GLU A 188 -10.23 4.87 -12.47
N ALA A 189 -10.21 5.16 -13.78
CA ALA A 189 -10.33 4.14 -14.81
C ALA A 189 -9.12 3.20 -14.81
N ALA A 190 -7.90 3.74 -14.64
CA ALA A 190 -6.69 2.94 -14.52
C ALA A 190 -6.71 2.06 -13.27
N ASN A 191 -7.11 2.59 -12.11
CA ASN A 191 -7.20 1.83 -10.87
C ASN A 191 -8.30 0.76 -10.90
N ARG A 192 -9.42 1.02 -11.56
CA ARG A 192 -10.44 0.00 -11.81
C ARG A 192 -9.87 -1.15 -12.64
N PHE A 193 -9.21 -0.84 -13.75
CA PHE A 193 -8.53 -1.83 -14.59
C PHE A 193 -7.46 -2.62 -13.83
N LEU A 194 -6.66 -1.95 -12.98
CA LEU A 194 -5.68 -2.62 -12.14
C LEU A 194 -6.32 -3.70 -11.26
N ARG A 195 -7.39 -3.32 -10.54
CA ARG A 195 -8.08 -4.20 -9.58
C ARG A 195 -8.85 -5.33 -10.24
N GLU A 196 -9.59 -5.04 -11.30
CA GLU A 196 -10.52 -5.98 -11.92
C GLU A 196 -9.80 -6.97 -12.85
N ASP A 197 -8.76 -6.53 -13.56
CA ASP A 197 -8.16 -7.32 -14.64
C ASP A 197 -6.65 -7.50 -14.51
N TYR A 198 -5.92 -6.39 -14.37
CA TYR A 198 -4.48 -6.42 -14.66
C TYR A 198 -3.68 -7.14 -13.58
N ILE A 199 -4.03 -6.98 -12.31
CA ILE A 199 -3.38 -7.72 -11.21
C ILE A 199 -3.51 -9.23 -11.44
N ALA A 200 -4.69 -9.71 -11.84
CA ALA A 200 -4.91 -11.12 -12.11
C ALA A 200 -4.08 -11.62 -13.31
N GLN A 201 -4.02 -10.84 -14.39
CA GLN A 201 -3.18 -11.15 -15.56
C GLN A 201 -1.68 -11.18 -15.19
N PHE A 202 -1.23 -10.18 -14.42
CA PHE A 202 0.15 -10.09 -13.96
C PHE A 202 0.51 -11.30 -13.08
N ASN A 203 -0.37 -11.63 -12.13
CA ASN A 203 -0.21 -12.76 -11.24
C ASN A 203 -0.09 -14.09 -11.99
N ARG A 204 -0.97 -14.37 -12.96
CA ARG A 204 -0.88 -15.57 -13.79
C ARG A 204 0.46 -15.74 -14.49
N ARG A 205 1.13 -14.62 -14.81
CA ARG A 205 2.39 -14.63 -15.58
C ARG A 205 3.63 -14.68 -14.71
N PHE A 206 3.62 -14.03 -13.55
CA PHE A 206 4.82 -13.75 -12.77
C PHE A 206 4.87 -14.42 -11.40
N GLN A 207 3.77 -15.03 -10.96
CA GLN A 207 3.78 -15.84 -9.74
C GLN A 207 4.69 -17.05 -9.89
N VAL A 208 5.21 -17.50 -8.74
CA VAL A 208 5.94 -18.76 -8.60
C VAL A 208 5.33 -19.57 -7.46
N PRO A 209 5.42 -20.90 -7.49
CA PRO A 209 4.96 -21.71 -6.37
C PRO A 209 5.75 -21.40 -5.10
N SER A 210 5.06 -21.41 -3.96
CA SER A 210 5.69 -21.38 -2.64
C SER A 210 6.47 -22.67 -2.39
N ARG A 211 7.48 -22.61 -1.50
CA ARG A 211 8.30 -23.79 -1.16
C ARG A 211 7.51 -24.84 -0.40
N GLN A 212 6.54 -24.40 0.41
CA GLN A 212 5.70 -25.26 1.24
C GLN A 212 4.21 -25.02 0.94
N ARG A 213 3.38 -26.00 1.27
CA ARG A 213 1.91 -25.93 1.15
C ARG A 213 1.31 -25.17 2.34
N GLY A 214 0.23 -24.44 2.10
CA GLY A 214 -0.48 -23.65 3.12
C GLY A 214 -0.10 -22.17 3.09
N HIS A 215 -0.46 -21.43 4.14
CA HIS A 215 -0.12 -20.01 4.31
C HIS A 215 0.00 -19.64 5.79
N ALA A 216 0.69 -18.53 6.06
CA ALA A 216 0.89 -17.99 7.41
C ALA A 216 -0.11 -16.86 7.78
N PHE A 217 -1.07 -16.55 6.91
CA PHE A 217 -2.13 -15.60 7.23
C PHE A 217 -3.02 -16.08 8.38
N VAL A 218 -3.41 -15.15 9.25
CA VAL A 218 -4.37 -15.38 10.34
C VAL A 218 -5.59 -14.51 10.10
N PRO A 219 -6.83 -14.99 10.35
CA PRO A 219 -8.02 -14.15 10.27
C PRO A 219 -7.88 -12.90 11.14
N CYS A 220 -8.24 -11.73 10.58
CA CYS A 220 -8.26 -10.50 11.37
C CYS A 220 -9.38 -10.58 12.41
N ARG A 221 -9.01 -10.72 13.69
CA ARG A 221 -9.97 -10.78 14.81
C ARG A 221 -10.42 -9.39 15.27
N SER A 222 -9.72 -8.33 14.86
CA SER A 222 -10.11 -6.97 15.20
C SER A 222 -11.37 -6.60 14.42
N ARG A 223 -12.40 -6.16 15.14
CA ARG A 223 -13.65 -5.66 14.54
C ARG A 223 -13.54 -4.24 14.02
N ASP A 224 -12.42 -3.55 14.26
CA ASP A 224 -12.28 -2.13 13.96
C ASP A 224 -10.95 -1.83 13.26
N LEU A 225 -10.80 -2.36 12.04
CA LEU A 225 -9.68 -2.03 11.15
C LEU A 225 -9.69 -0.55 10.75
N GLU A 226 -10.86 0.09 10.71
CA GLU A 226 -11.00 1.52 10.44
C GLU A 226 -10.27 2.38 11.47
N ARG A 227 -10.36 2.02 12.76
CA ARG A 227 -9.65 2.70 13.85
C ARG A 227 -8.14 2.38 13.86
N ILE A 228 -7.76 1.15 13.52
CA ILE A 228 -6.35 0.74 13.44
C ILE A 228 -5.66 1.50 12.31
N PHE A 229 -6.28 1.59 11.14
CA PHE A 229 -5.74 2.30 9.98
C PHE A 229 -6.15 3.78 9.90
N SER A 230 -6.62 4.37 11.00
CA SER A 230 -6.80 5.82 11.12
C SER A 230 -5.47 6.50 11.45
N LEU A 231 -5.33 7.79 11.16
CA LEU A 231 -4.29 8.61 11.80
C LEU A 231 -4.72 8.89 13.24
N GLN A 232 -3.80 8.77 14.21
CA GLN A 232 -4.12 8.91 15.63
C GLN A 232 -3.34 10.06 16.25
N PHE A 233 -4.03 10.91 17.00
CA PHE A 233 -3.48 12.11 17.62
C PHE A 233 -3.94 12.23 19.07
N GLU A 234 -3.00 12.24 20.02
CA GLU A 234 -3.30 12.49 21.43
C GLU A 234 -3.65 13.98 21.64
N ARG A 235 -4.74 14.22 22.35
CA ARG A 235 -5.23 15.57 22.68
C ARG A 235 -5.75 15.60 24.11
N SER A 236 -5.78 16.81 24.67
CA SER A 236 -6.39 17.07 25.97
C SER A 236 -7.79 17.63 25.77
N VAL A 237 -8.74 17.22 26.60
CA VAL A 237 -10.09 17.79 26.61
C VAL A 237 -10.10 19.15 27.32
N ASN A 238 -10.71 20.15 26.69
CA ASN A 238 -10.88 21.50 27.22
C ASN A 238 -11.92 21.56 28.36
N ARG A 239 -12.00 22.70 29.06
CA ARG A 239 -12.92 22.89 30.20
C ARG A 239 -14.39 22.81 29.83
N ASP A 240 -14.73 23.13 28.59
CA ASP A 240 -16.07 23.05 27.98
C ASP A 240 -16.38 21.66 27.38
N ASN A 241 -15.56 20.64 27.68
CA ASN A 241 -15.66 19.30 27.10
C ASN A 241 -15.54 19.27 25.56
N THR A 242 -14.76 20.18 24.99
CA THR A 242 -14.38 20.15 23.58
C THR A 242 -12.96 19.61 23.40
N VAL A 243 -12.64 19.18 22.19
CA VAL A 243 -11.27 18.83 21.78
C VAL A 243 -10.93 19.64 20.54
N SER A 244 -9.92 20.50 20.65
CA SER A 244 -9.41 21.25 19.50
C SER A 244 -8.56 20.33 18.63
N PHE A 245 -8.97 20.15 17.38
CA PHE A 245 -8.22 19.37 16.40
C PHE A 245 -8.26 20.07 15.04
N GLN A 246 -7.08 20.45 14.56
CA GLN A 246 -6.94 21.32 13.40
C GLN A 246 -7.72 22.62 13.62
N ASN A 247 -8.71 22.91 12.78
CA ASN A 247 -9.56 24.10 12.88
C ASN A 247 -10.98 23.77 13.40
N LEU A 248 -11.17 22.58 13.98
CA LEU A 248 -12.46 22.12 14.52
C LEU A 248 -12.42 22.09 16.04
N SER A 249 -13.54 22.47 16.65
CA SER A 249 -13.82 22.24 18.07
C SER A 249 -14.77 21.05 18.20
N LEU A 250 -14.25 19.87 18.52
CA LEU A 250 -15.06 18.65 18.59
C LEU A 250 -15.76 18.58 19.95
N GLN A 251 -17.07 18.80 19.97
CA GLN A 251 -17.87 18.71 21.20
C GLN A 251 -18.03 17.26 21.65
N ILE A 252 -17.77 16.97 22.93
CA ILE A 252 -18.05 15.68 23.53
C ILE A 252 -19.42 15.72 24.20
N GLU A 253 -20.27 14.73 23.91
CA GLU A 253 -21.53 14.53 24.61
C GLU A 253 -21.33 13.98 26.03
N ARG A 254 -22.32 14.19 26.89
CA ARG A 254 -22.27 13.73 28.28
C ARG A 254 -22.13 12.21 28.35
N VAL A 255 -21.03 11.75 28.95
CA VAL A 255 -20.81 10.33 29.27
C VAL A 255 -21.44 9.97 30.62
N ARG A 256 -21.85 8.70 30.78
CA ARG A 256 -22.54 8.24 32.01
C ARG A 256 -21.60 7.90 33.16
N TRP A 257 -20.34 7.59 32.86
CA TRP A 257 -19.38 7.04 33.82
C TRP A 257 -18.46 8.11 34.44
N ARG A 258 -18.59 9.37 34.05
CA ARG A 258 -17.81 10.48 34.60
C ARG A 258 -18.56 11.81 34.45
N ALA A 259 -18.45 12.68 35.44
CA ALA A 259 -19.14 13.97 35.44
C ALA A 259 -18.57 14.96 34.39
N THR A 260 -17.24 14.99 34.22
CA THR A 260 -16.55 15.83 33.23
C THR A 260 -15.30 15.13 32.70
N LEU A 261 -15.03 15.29 31.41
CA LEU A 261 -13.83 14.79 30.76
C LEU A 261 -12.73 15.84 30.64
N ALA A 262 -12.97 17.08 31.09
CA ALA A 262 -11.99 18.15 31.09
C ALA A 262 -10.63 17.70 31.69
N GLY A 263 -9.54 17.99 30.98
CA GLY A 263 -8.18 17.61 31.35
C GLY A 263 -7.80 16.15 31.05
N CYS A 264 -8.74 15.30 30.63
CA CYS A 264 -8.41 13.92 30.25
C CYS A 264 -7.66 13.89 28.91
N GLN A 265 -6.76 12.90 28.76
CA GLN A 265 -6.13 12.59 27.49
C GLN A 265 -7.06 11.73 26.64
N VAL A 266 -7.29 12.13 25.41
CA VAL A 266 -8.14 11.44 24.42
C VAL A 266 -7.37 11.25 23.13
N VAL A 267 -7.81 10.29 22.32
CA VAL A 267 -7.23 10.05 20.99
C VAL A 267 -8.24 10.48 19.94
N VAL A 268 -7.83 11.42 19.08
CA VAL A 268 -8.54 11.75 17.86
C VAL A 268 -8.08 10.80 16.76
N HIS A 269 -9.03 10.09 16.18
CA HIS A 269 -8.84 9.22 15.03
C HIS A 269 -9.32 9.95 13.78
N GLN A 270 -8.42 10.24 12.84
CA GLN A 270 -8.78 10.70 11.51
C GLN A 270 -8.80 9.51 10.56
N HIS A 271 -9.99 9.11 10.13
CA HIS A 271 -10.19 7.97 9.24
C HIS A 271 -9.81 8.31 7.79
N LEU A 272 -9.60 7.27 6.98
CA LEU A 272 -9.14 7.43 5.59
C LEU A 272 -10.20 8.03 4.66
N ASP A 273 -11.47 8.00 5.07
CA ASP A 273 -12.59 8.66 4.40
C ASP A 273 -12.76 10.14 4.81
N GLY A 274 -11.90 10.63 5.71
CA GLY A 274 -11.94 12.00 6.23
C GLY A 274 -12.79 12.19 7.48
N THR A 275 -13.57 11.18 7.91
CA THR A 275 -14.35 11.25 9.15
C THR A 275 -13.44 11.23 10.37
N LEU A 276 -13.93 11.75 11.49
CA LEU A 276 -13.22 11.75 12.77
C LEU A 276 -13.95 10.88 13.79
N SER A 277 -13.21 10.24 14.68
CA SER A 277 -13.76 9.69 15.91
C SER A 277 -12.88 10.01 17.11
N LEU A 278 -13.49 10.10 18.28
CA LEU A 278 -12.80 10.41 19.53
C LEU A 278 -12.89 9.23 20.49
N THR A 279 -11.77 8.82 21.08
CA THR A 279 -11.75 7.75 22.09
C THR A 279 -11.05 8.16 23.38
N HIS A 280 -11.51 7.57 24.49
CA HIS A 280 -10.84 7.61 25.78
C HIS A 280 -10.73 6.18 26.32
N GLY A 281 -9.53 5.62 26.27
CA GLY A 281 -9.31 4.20 26.56
C GLY A 281 -10.16 3.32 25.61
N PRO A 282 -10.99 2.38 26.12
CA PRO A 282 -11.84 1.55 25.28
C PRO A 282 -13.13 2.24 24.82
N HIS A 283 -13.43 3.45 25.28
CA HIS A 283 -14.70 4.12 25.04
C HIS A 283 -14.64 5.05 23.82
N CYS A 284 -15.57 4.89 22.89
CA CYS A 284 -15.84 5.88 21.85
C CYS A 284 -16.70 7.00 22.45
N LEU A 285 -16.21 8.23 22.33
CA LEU A 285 -16.84 9.44 22.84
C LEU A 285 -17.71 10.15 21.78
N GLY A 286 -17.42 9.92 20.50
CA GLY A 286 -18.16 10.53 19.39
C GLY A 286 -17.56 10.21 18.02
N ARG A 287 -18.37 10.37 16.97
CA ARG A 287 -17.96 10.34 15.55
C ARG A 287 -18.41 11.63 14.89
N TYR A 288 -17.63 12.16 13.96
CA TYR A 288 -17.84 13.47 13.33
C TYR A 288 -17.59 13.35 11.84
N ASP A 289 -18.46 13.93 11.01
CA ASP A 289 -18.42 13.91 9.54
C ASP A 289 -17.94 15.24 8.95
N GLY A 290 -17.10 15.97 9.70
CA GLY A 290 -16.58 17.30 9.31
C GLY A 290 -17.23 18.46 10.06
N GLY A 291 -18.27 18.19 10.86
CA GLY A 291 -18.87 19.15 11.80
C GLY A 291 -18.24 19.12 13.21
N GLU A 292 -18.57 20.14 14.01
CA GLU A 292 -18.13 20.27 15.41
C GLU A 292 -18.92 19.38 16.38
N HIS A 293 -20.13 18.97 15.98
CA HIS A 293 -21.00 18.13 16.79
C HIS A 293 -20.96 16.68 16.33
N PRO A 294 -21.08 15.72 17.27
CA PRO A 294 -21.04 14.31 16.90
C PRO A 294 -22.28 13.93 16.09
N CYS A 295 -22.08 13.05 15.11
CA CYS A 295 -23.15 12.39 14.39
C CYS A 295 -23.99 11.60 15.39
N ARG A 296 -25.33 11.70 15.31
CA ARG A 296 -26.21 10.84 16.10
C ARG A 296 -25.87 9.38 15.81
N PRO A 297 -25.76 8.51 16.83
CA PRO A 297 -25.51 7.10 16.60
C PRO A 297 -26.60 6.55 15.68
N LYS A 298 -26.21 6.08 14.49
CA LYS A 298 -27.09 5.23 13.68
C LYS A 298 -27.38 4.02 14.57
N LEU A 299 -28.62 3.92 15.06
CA LEU A 299 -29.10 2.73 15.74
C LEU A 299 -28.81 1.55 14.82
N LEU A 300 -27.81 0.73 15.18
CA LEU A 300 -27.66 -0.61 14.66
C LEU A 300 -28.95 -1.33 15.03
N GLN A 301 -29.89 -1.40 14.08
CA GLN A 301 -30.97 -2.37 14.17
C GLN A 301 -30.31 -3.74 14.25
N ARG A 302 -30.61 -4.45 15.34
CA ARG A 302 -30.08 -5.77 15.66
C ARG A 302 -30.45 -6.80 14.62
#